data_AF-A0A8J6ZVT2-F1
#
_entry.id   AF-A0A8J6ZVT2-F1
#
_cell.length_a   1.000
_cell.length_b   1.000
_cell.length_c   1.000
_cell.angle_alpha   90.00
_cell.angle_beta   90.00
_cell.angle_gamma   90.00
#
_symmetry.space_group_name_H-M   'P 1'
#
loop_
_entity.id
_entity.type
_entity.pdbx_description
1 polymer ?
#
loop_
_entity_poly.entity_id
_entity_poly.type
_entity_poly.pdbx_seq_one_letter_code
_entity_poly.pdbx_strand_id
1 'polypeptide(L)'
;MSIKQACTAADIQVFLVSNLAALLKLETDEIDVKEHLESYGLDSAQAMILVGKLEKLLGFQPSPLLLWHYPNIEALSQRLAEELQEKSEVQDTGNVNTATPVLNLKAEAVLDPTIHPGAVPNVLGEPKRIFITGGTGFLGAFLIQGLLEETKADIYCLVRAANAEEGKTKLQKNLQQYAVWQEQFNSRIIPVVGDLSQPLLGLGSEQFQVLAANIDTIYHSAALLNYVYPYSALKTANVLGTQEVLRLACLIKVKPVHYVSSVAIFESPAYAGKVVKEQDEFSHWEGIYLGYSQTKWVAEKLVKIAGERGLPITIYRPPLISGDSKTGICNTHDFINLMTKGCLQMGSFPDVDYMLDMSPVDYVSKAIVYLSRQKASIGKAFNLQHPQPISLKNLVEWIRSFGYPVQMIPYEQWQAELINNVSSVDNPLYTLRPFLLERWSDEQLTIPDLYLQAKRPHISCQDTLHALAGSSIVCPPIDSELLMTYTAYLIQSGFLNVA
;
A
#
# COMPACT_ATOMS: atom_id res chain seq x y z
N MET A 1 -41.29 3.07 23.69
CA MET A 1 -40.28 2.04 23.33
C MET A 1 -40.88 1.18 22.24
N SER A 2 -40.53 1.45 20.97
CA SER A 2 -40.90 0.59 19.86
C SER A 2 -39.85 -0.51 19.78
N ILE A 3 -40.30 -1.77 19.87
CA ILE A 3 -39.47 -2.96 19.66
C ILE A 3 -39.01 -2.88 18.20
N LYS A 4 -37.74 -2.51 17.96
CA LYS A 4 -37.14 -2.63 16.63
C LYS A 4 -37.21 -4.10 16.25
N GLN A 5 -37.92 -4.39 15.16
CA GLN A 5 -38.07 -5.71 14.58
C GLN A 5 -36.68 -6.33 14.38
N ALA A 6 -36.48 -7.58 14.82
CA ALA A 6 -35.19 -8.26 14.68
C ALA A 6 -34.85 -8.39 13.19
N CYS A 7 -33.84 -7.66 12.73
CA CYS A 7 -33.39 -7.67 11.35
C CYS A 7 -32.70 -9.02 11.07
N THR A 8 -33.24 -9.81 10.15
CA THR A 8 -32.68 -11.13 9.80
C THR A 8 -31.57 -11.00 8.76
N ALA A 9 -30.74 -12.05 8.60
CA ALA A 9 -29.73 -12.09 7.54
C ALA A 9 -30.35 -11.84 6.14
N ALA A 10 -31.56 -12.36 5.89
CA ALA A 10 -32.28 -12.10 4.64
C ALA A 10 -32.65 -10.62 4.45
N ASP A 11 -33.08 -9.93 5.52
CA ASP A 11 -33.39 -8.50 5.47
C ASP A 11 -32.12 -7.67 5.19
N ILE A 12 -31.02 -8.03 5.84
CA ILE A 12 -29.71 -7.39 5.63
C ILE A 12 -29.22 -7.63 4.20
N GLN A 13 -29.39 -8.86 3.67
CA GLN A 13 -29.03 -9.20 2.29
C GLN A 13 -29.81 -8.37 1.28
N VAL A 14 -31.14 -8.26 1.41
CA VAL A 14 -31.97 -7.42 0.53
C VAL A 14 -31.55 -5.96 0.60
N PHE A 15 -31.26 -5.46 1.81
CA PHE A 15 -30.76 -4.11 2.01
C PHE A 15 -29.42 -3.86 1.32
N LEU A 16 -28.47 -4.78 1.46
CA LEU A 16 -27.14 -4.71 0.84
C LEU A 16 -27.26 -4.72 -0.68
N VAL A 17 -28.05 -5.63 -1.26
CA VAL A 17 -28.30 -5.69 -2.72
C VAL A 17 -28.84 -4.37 -3.24
N SER A 18 -29.89 -3.84 -2.60
CA SER A 18 -30.53 -2.59 -3.05
C SER A 18 -29.60 -1.38 -2.95
N ASN A 19 -28.81 -1.29 -1.88
CA ASN A 19 -27.89 -0.17 -1.70
C ASN A 19 -26.64 -0.28 -2.57
N LEU A 20 -26.16 -1.49 -2.83
CA LEU A 20 -25.04 -1.74 -3.72
C LEU A 20 -25.42 -1.42 -5.18
N ALA A 21 -26.57 -1.92 -5.63
CA ALA A 21 -27.14 -1.61 -6.94
C ALA A 21 -27.27 -0.09 -7.14
N ALA A 22 -27.83 0.62 -6.16
CA ALA A 22 -27.96 2.08 -6.22
C ALA A 22 -26.61 2.83 -6.23
N LEU A 23 -25.62 2.37 -5.47
CA LEU A 23 -24.28 2.98 -5.43
C LEU A 23 -23.53 2.79 -6.75
N LEU A 24 -23.71 1.64 -7.39
CA LEU A 24 -23.02 1.26 -8.62
C LEU A 24 -23.80 1.61 -9.88
N LYS A 25 -25.05 2.09 -9.75
CA LYS A 25 -25.98 2.35 -10.86
C LYS A 25 -26.25 1.09 -11.69
N LEU A 26 -26.41 -0.03 -11.00
CA LEU A 26 -26.83 -1.32 -11.54
C LEU A 26 -28.27 -1.62 -11.13
N GLU A 27 -28.91 -2.54 -11.84
CA GLU A 27 -30.18 -3.11 -11.40
C GLU A 27 -29.96 -4.17 -10.30
N THR A 28 -30.96 -4.41 -9.46
CA THR A 28 -30.80 -5.30 -8.29
C THR A 28 -30.59 -6.77 -8.68
N ASP A 29 -31.05 -7.19 -9.85
CA ASP A 29 -30.88 -8.53 -10.41
C ASP A 29 -29.48 -8.75 -11.02
N GLU A 30 -28.72 -7.68 -11.25
CA GLU A 30 -27.31 -7.75 -11.66
C GLU A 30 -26.36 -8.00 -10.47
N ILE A 31 -26.87 -7.96 -9.24
CA ILE A 31 -26.09 -8.22 -8.02
C ILE A 31 -26.28 -9.68 -7.59
N ASP A 32 -25.30 -10.51 -7.89
CA ASP A 32 -25.15 -11.85 -7.31
C ASP A 32 -24.63 -11.73 -5.86
N VAL A 33 -25.40 -12.30 -4.93
CA VAL A 33 -25.11 -12.29 -3.49
C VAL A 33 -23.93 -13.18 -3.10
N LYS A 34 -23.48 -14.08 -3.99
CA LYS A 34 -22.35 -14.98 -3.80
C LYS A 34 -21.07 -14.49 -4.46
N GLU A 35 -21.19 -13.56 -5.39
CA GLU A 35 -20.08 -12.92 -6.07
C GLU A 35 -19.26 -12.06 -5.08
N HIS A 36 -17.95 -11.99 -5.30
CA HIS A 36 -17.08 -11.22 -4.42
C HIS A 36 -17.39 -9.73 -4.52
N LEU A 37 -17.53 -9.04 -3.38
CA LEU A 37 -17.81 -7.59 -3.32
C LEU A 37 -16.77 -6.75 -4.09
N GLU A 38 -15.53 -7.23 -4.14
CA GLU A 38 -14.42 -6.61 -4.88
C GLU A 38 -14.64 -6.60 -6.41
N SER A 39 -15.33 -7.61 -6.95
CA SER A 39 -15.60 -7.72 -8.40
C SER A 39 -16.45 -6.56 -8.93
N TYR A 40 -17.31 -6.02 -8.06
CA TYR A 40 -18.18 -4.89 -8.35
C TYR A 40 -17.44 -3.54 -8.34
N GLY A 41 -16.14 -3.53 -8.00
CA GLY A 41 -15.31 -2.32 -8.06
C GLY A 41 -15.63 -1.29 -6.97
N LEU A 42 -16.21 -1.72 -5.83
CA LEU A 42 -16.44 -0.88 -4.66
C LEU A 42 -15.13 -0.20 -4.21
N ASP A 43 -15.11 1.13 -4.23
CA ASP A 43 -14.03 1.90 -3.61
C ASP A 43 -14.26 2.11 -2.09
N SER A 44 -13.24 2.61 -1.40
CA SER A 44 -13.31 2.81 0.07
C SER A 44 -14.34 3.88 0.47
N ALA A 45 -14.68 4.84 -0.39
CA ALA A 45 -15.70 5.85 -0.08
C ALA A 45 -17.11 5.25 -0.20
N GLN A 46 -17.38 4.51 -1.27
CA GLN A 46 -18.63 3.77 -1.46
C GLN A 46 -18.85 2.73 -0.36
N ALA A 47 -17.80 2.01 0.04
CA ALA A 47 -17.82 1.09 1.17
C ALA A 47 -18.21 1.80 2.48
N MET A 48 -17.61 2.94 2.79
CA MET A 48 -17.96 3.72 3.98
C MET A 48 -19.39 4.27 3.93
N ILE A 49 -19.89 4.67 2.75
CA ILE A 49 -21.30 5.06 2.58
C ILE A 49 -22.22 3.87 2.88
N LEU A 50 -21.87 2.67 2.41
CA LEU A 50 -22.63 1.45 2.67
C LEU A 50 -22.65 1.11 4.17
N VAL A 51 -21.51 1.22 4.86
CA VAL A 51 -21.42 1.06 6.33
C VAL A 51 -22.31 2.07 7.04
N GLY A 52 -22.25 3.36 6.69
CA GLY A 52 -23.08 4.39 7.34
C GLY A 52 -24.58 4.15 7.12
N LYS A 53 -24.96 3.51 6.01
CA LYS A 53 -26.34 3.05 5.79
C LYS A 53 -26.69 1.80 6.62
N LEU A 54 -25.78 0.84 6.72
CA LEU A 54 -25.93 -0.34 7.58
C LEU A 54 -26.08 0.06 9.06
N GLU A 55 -25.33 1.04 9.53
CA GLU A 55 -25.44 1.56 10.90
C GLU A 55 -26.87 2.03 11.22
N LYS A 56 -27.50 2.75 10.28
CA LYS A 56 -28.89 3.20 10.44
C LYS A 56 -29.87 2.03 10.51
N LEU A 57 -29.66 0.98 9.71
CA LEU A 57 -30.48 -0.22 9.69
C LEU A 57 -30.32 -1.01 11.01
N LEU A 58 -29.09 -1.36 11.35
CA LEU A 58 -28.74 -2.26 12.45
C LEU A 58 -28.87 -1.60 13.82
N GLY A 59 -28.76 -0.26 13.89
CA GLY A 59 -28.81 0.48 15.16
C GLY A 59 -27.52 0.38 15.98
N PHE A 60 -26.45 -0.18 15.41
CA PHE A 60 -25.09 -0.12 15.92
C PHE A 60 -24.15 0.14 14.73
N GLN A 61 -22.94 0.64 14.99
CA GLN A 61 -21.95 0.88 13.95
C GLN A 61 -21.17 -0.43 13.66
N PRO A 62 -21.39 -1.11 12.51
CA PRO A 62 -20.60 -2.29 12.16
C PRO A 62 -19.17 -1.87 11.80
N SER A 63 -18.18 -2.74 12.07
CA SER A 63 -16.81 -2.50 11.61
C SER A 63 -16.81 -2.41 10.08
N PRO A 64 -16.23 -1.35 9.49
CA PRO A 64 -16.07 -1.24 8.04
C PRO A 64 -15.26 -2.38 7.42
N LEU A 65 -14.43 -3.07 8.21
CA LEU A 65 -13.65 -4.24 7.75
C LEU A 65 -14.53 -5.44 7.45
N LEU A 66 -15.75 -5.52 7.99
CA LEU A 66 -16.64 -6.64 7.73
C LEU A 66 -16.96 -6.76 6.24
N LEU A 67 -17.07 -5.64 5.52
CA LEU A 67 -17.24 -5.62 4.06
C LEU A 67 -16.13 -6.37 3.31
N TRP A 68 -14.95 -6.50 3.92
CA TRP A 68 -13.76 -7.08 3.29
C TRP A 68 -13.33 -8.41 3.90
N HIS A 69 -13.70 -8.67 5.17
CA HIS A 69 -13.53 -9.99 5.79
C HIS A 69 -14.53 -11.02 5.26
N TYR A 70 -15.73 -10.57 4.90
CA TYR A 70 -16.78 -11.42 4.36
C TYR A 70 -16.91 -11.15 2.86
N PRO A 71 -16.47 -12.10 2.01
CA PRO A 71 -16.18 -11.82 0.62
C PRO A 71 -17.41 -11.45 -0.21
N ASN A 72 -18.61 -11.82 0.21
CA ASN A 72 -19.85 -11.64 -0.53
C ASN A 72 -21.01 -11.23 0.39
N ILE A 73 -22.13 -10.80 -0.21
CA ILE A 73 -23.29 -10.28 0.50
C ILE A 73 -23.90 -11.37 1.41
N GLU A 74 -23.97 -12.61 0.95
CA GLU A 74 -24.48 -13.76 1.71
C GLU A 74 -23.72 -13.92 3.04
N ALA A 75 -22.40 -14.07 2.98
CA ALA A 75 -21.57 -14.25 4.17
C ALA A 75 -21.58 -13.03 5.10
N LEU A 76 -21.55 -11.82 4.54
CA LEU A 76 -21.60 -10.57 5.30
C LEU A 76 -22.92 -10.42 6.05
N SER A 77 -24.04 -10.65 5.37
CA SER A 77 -25.38 -10.54 5.94
C SER A 77 -25.58 -11.52 7.09
N GLN A 78 -25.06 -12.74 6.97
CA GLN A 78 -25.09 -13.74 8.03
C GLN A 78 -24.29 -13.27 9.25
N ARG A 79 -23.05 -12.79 9.06
CA ARG A 79 -22.26 -12.29 10.18
C ARG A 79 -22.90 -11.09 10.88
N LEU A 80 -23.43 -10.14 10.13
CA LEU A 80 -24.08 -8.96 10.70
C LEU A 80 -25.34 -9.33 11.49
N ALA A 81 -26.08 -10.36 11.06
CA ALA A 81 -27.22 -10.89 11.81
C ALA A 81 -26.77 -11.58 13.12
N GLU A 82 -25.68 -12.36 13.09
CA GLU A 82 -25.07 -12.96 14.29
C GLU A 82 -24.62 -11.87 15.28
N GLU A 83 -23.92 -10.83 14.81
CA GLU A 83 -23.46 -9.73 15.66
C GLU A 83 -24.63 -8.94 16.26
N LEU A 84 -25.74 -8.80 15.53
CA LEU A 84 -26.97 -8.19 16.03
C LEU A 84 -27.60 -9.03 17.15
N GLN A 85 -27.57 -10.37 17.04
CA GLN A 85 -28.03 -11.28 18.08
C GLN A 85 -27.12 -11.24 19.30
N GLU A 86 -25.80 -11.35 19.11
CA GLU A 86 -24.79 -11.24 20.17
C GLU A 86 -24.97 -9.93 20.96
N LYS A 87 -25.13 -8.78 20.28
CA LYS A 87 -25.35 -7.48 20.95
C LYS A 87 -26.73 -7.33 21.60
N SER A 88 -27.73 -8.07 21.14
CA SER A 88 -29.05 -8.12 21.79
C SER A 88 -29.03 -8.97 23.06
N GLU A 89 -28.16 -9.98 23.12
CA GLU A 89 -27.97 -10.87 24.29
C GLU A 89 -27.00 -10.29 25.34
N VAL A 90 -26.04 -9.45 24.92
CA VAL A 90 -24.97 -8.86 25.76
C VAL A 90 -25.44 -7.66 26.64
N GLN A 91 -26.74 -7.38 26.75
CA GLN A 91 -27.23 -6.38 27.72
C GLN A 91 -27.04 -6.77 29.21
N ASP A 92 -26.51 -7.96 29.53
CA ASP A 92 -26.33 -8.41 30.93
C ASP A 92 -24.91 -8.89 31.35
N THR A 93 -23.92 -9.01 30.45
CA THR A 93 -22.51 -9.24 30.86
C THR A 93 -21.52 -8.68 29.83
N GLY A 94 -20.49 -7.96 30.30
CA GLY A 94 -19.62 -7.11 29.47
C GLY A 94 -18.73 -7.83 28.44
N ASN A 95 -18.49 -7.10 27.34
CA ASN A 95 -17.45 -7.23 26.31
C ASN A 95 -17.12 -8.65 25.80
N VAL A 96 -17.71 -9.01 24.66
CA VAL A 96 -17.28 -10.16 23.85
C VAL A 96 -16.49 -9.64 22.63
N ASN A 97 -15.16 -9.80 22.70
CA ASN A 97 -14.27 -9.67 21.54
C ASN A 97 -14.58 -10.80 20.56
N THR A 98 -15.04 -10.45 19.35
CA THR A 98 -15.26 -11.43 18.28
C THR A 98 -13.96 -11.61 17.51
N ALA A 99 -13.23 -12.68 17.83
CA ALA A 99 -11.92 -12.98 17.29
C ALA A 99 -11.99 -13.21 15.76
N THR A 100 -11.42 -12.28 15.00
CA THR A 100 -11.04 -12.53 13.60
C THR A 100 -10.12 -13.76 13.57
N PRO A 101 -10.32 -14.73 12.65
CA PRO A 101 -9.45 -15.91 12.58
C PRO A 101 -7.99 -15.46 12.50
N VAL A 102 -7.16 -15.96 13.43
CA VAL A 102 -5.75 -15.56 13.56
C VAL A 102 -5.00 -16.01 12.31
N LEU A 103 -4.74 -15.06 11.40
CA LEU A 103 -3.96 -15.28 10.20
C LEU A 103 -2.53 -15.67 10.56
N ASN A 104 -2.08 -16.84 10.12
CA ASN A 104 -0.71 -17.29 10.30
C ASN A 104 0.13 -16.92 9.07
N LEU A 105 0.87 -15.81 9.12
CA LEU A 105 1.67 -15.35 7.97
C LEU A 105 2.78 -16.34 7.59
N LYS A 106 3.30 -17.09 8.55
CA LYS A 106 4.32 -18.11 8.27
C LYS A 106 3.78 -19.25 7.42
N ALA A 107 2.52 -19.65 7.64
CA ALA A 107 1.86 -20.67 6.83
C ALA A 107 1.54 -20.18 5.40
N GLU A 108 1.37 -18.87 5.23
CA GLU A 108 1.15 -18.22 3.93
C GLU A 108 2.44 -18.02 3.12
N ALA A 109 3.60 -17.95 3.79
CA ALA A 109 4.91 -17.73 3.18
C ALA A 109 5.51 -19.00 2.54
N VAL A 110 4.76 -19.63 1.64
CA VAL A 110 5.17 -20.84 0.91
C VAL A 110 5.26 -20.54 -0.58
N LEU A 111 6.48 -20.55 -1.12
CA LEU A 111 6.71 -20.38 -2.56
C LEU A 111 6.49 -21.71 -3.29
N ASP A 112 5.68 -21.69 -4.35
CA ASP A 112 5.45 -22.82 -5.26
C ASP A 112 6.78 -23.56 -5.56
N PRO A 113 6.87 -24.88 -5.30
CA PRO A 113 8.10 -25.64 -5.44
C PRO A 113 8.63 -25.70 -6.88
N THR A 114 7.77 -25.48 -7.88
CA THR A 114 8.14 -25.43 -9.30
C THR A 114 8.90 -24.16 -9.68
N ILE A 115 8.81 -23.11 -8.85
CA ILE A 115 9.56 -21.86 -9.06
C ILE A 115 10.99 -22.08 -8.58
N HIS A 116 11.84 -22.50 -9.52
CA HIS A 116 13.24 -22.75 -9.26
C HIS A 116 14.06 -22.17 -10.42
N PRO A 117 15.09 -21.36 -10.14
CA PRO A 117 15.94 -20.82 -11.20
C PRO A 117 16.73 -21.96 -11.86
N GLY A 118 16.89 -21.89 -13.18
CA GLY A 118 17.87 -22.71 -13.89
C GLY A 118 19.30 -22.24 -13.60
N ALA A 119 20.25 -22.63 -14.47
CA ALA A 119 21.63 -22.16 -14.35
C ALA A 119 21.70 -20.62 -14.45
N VAL A 120 22.23 -19.98 -13.40
CA VAL A 120 22.44 -18.52 -13.38
C VAL A 120 23.65 -18.20 -14.27
N PRO A 121 23.53 -17.29 -15.24
CA PRO A 121 24.66 -16.90 -16.07
C PRO A 121 25.75 -16.20 -15.24
N ASN A 122 27.02 -16.53 -15.50
CA ASN A 122 28.19 -16.01 -14.77
C ASN A 122 28.41 -14.50 -14.92
N VAL A 123 27.73 -13.84 -15.86
CA VAL A 123 27.87 -12.39 -16.10
C VAL A 123 26.49 -11.76 -16.32
N LEU A 124 26.08 -10.88 -15.42
CA LEU A 124 25.01 -9.93 -15.67
C LEU A 124 25.58 -8.77 -16.51
N GLY A 125 25.13 -8.67 -17.76
CA GLY A 125 25.41 -7.54 -18.65
C GLY A 125 24.37 -6.43 -18.51
N GLU A 126 24.57 -5.33 -19.24
CA GLU A 126 23.57 -4.27 -19.37
C GLU A 126 22.27 -4.84 -20.00
N PRO A 127 21.10 -4.72 -19.33
CA PRO A 127 19.86 -5.29 -19.83
C PRO A 127 19.42 -4.56 -21.10
N LYS A 128 18.91 -5.31 -22.08
CA LYS A 128 18.28 -4.73 -23.27
C LYS A 128 16.77 -4.58 -23.08
N ARG A 129 16.17 -5.45 -22.27
CA ARG A 129 14.72 -5.46 -22.01
C ARG A 129 14.45 -5.62 -20.53
N ILE A 130 13.81 -4.61 -19.96
CA ILE A 130 13.44 -4.56 -18.54
C ILE A 130 11.94 -4.75 -18.43
N PHE A 131 11.48 -5.68 -17.61
CA PHE A 131 10.08 -5.79 -17.26
C PHE A 131 9.82 -5.05 -15.96
N ILE A 132 8.80 -4.19 -15.92
CA ILE A 132 8.38 -3.49 -14.71
C ILE A 132 6.90 -3.72 -14.45
N THR A 133 6.59 -3.96 -13.19
CA THR A 133 5.22 -3.91 -12.67
C THR A 133 5.03 -2.63 -11.87
N GLY A 134 3.83 -2.06 -11.92
CA GLY A 134 3.50 -0.86 -11.15
C GLY A 134 3.85 0.44 -11.88
N GLY A 135 4.08 0.38 -13.20
CA GLY A 135 4.39 1.55 -14.04
C GLY A 135 3.29 2.61 -14.09
N THR A 136 2.05 2.27 -13.69
CA THR A 136 0.93 3.20 -13.54
C THR A 136 0.80 3.78 -12.12
N GLY A 137 1.73 3.47 -11.22
CA GLY A 137 1.79 4.00 -9.86
C GLY A 137 2.73 5.21 -9.74
N PHE A 138 2.76 5.81 -8.54
CA PHE A 138 3.60 6.96 -8.23
C PHE A 138 5.09 6.64 -8.35
N LEU A 139 5.64 5.75 -7.52
CA LEU A 139 7.04 5.32 -7.60
C LEU A 139 7.39 4.74 -8.98
N GLY A 140 6.45 4.01 -9.60
CA GLY A 140 6.64 3.42 -10.93
C GLY A 140 6.94 4.44 -12.03
N ALA A 141 6.31 5.62 -11.99
CA ALA A 141 6.60 6.69 -12.96
C ALA A 141 8.06 7.16 -12.89
N PHE A 142 8.55 7.40 -11.67
CA PHE A 142 9.94 7.83 -11.43
C PHE A 142 10.95 6.70 -11.70
N LEU A 143 10.60 5.44 -11.42
CA LEU A 143 11.43 4.29 -11.81
C LEU A 143 11.54 4.17 -13.34
N ILE A 144 10.43 4.30 -14.07
CA ILE A 144 10.46 4.28 -15.54
C ILE A 144 11.36 5.41 -16.06
N GLN A 145 11.20 6.64 -15.55
CA GLN A 145 12.05 7.76 -15.91
C GLN A 145 13.54 7.43 -15.68
N GLY A 146 13.90 7.04 -14.45
CA GLY A 146 15.30 6.76 -14.11
C GLY A 146 15.89 5.62 -14.94
N LEU A 147 15.13 4.56 -15.21
CA LEU A 147 15.58 3.45 -16.07
C LEU A 147 15.78 3.88 -17.51
N LEU A 148 14.94 4.76 -18.04
CA LEU A 148 15.09 5.31 -19.38
C LEU A 148 16.30 6.24 -19.48
N GLU A 149 16.58 7.05 -18.47
CA GLU A 149 17.71 7.97 -18.45
C GLU A 149 19.05 7.22 -18.26
N GLU A 150 19.06 6.18 -17.42
CA GLU A 150 20.28 5.48 -17.00
C GLU A 150 20.63 4.25 -17.84
N THR A 151 19.72 3.80 -18.71
CA THR A 151 19.92 2.60 -19.53
C THR A 151 19.50 2.83 -20.99
N LYS A 152 19.93 1.94 -21.87
CA LYS A 152 19.46 1.87 -23.27
C LYS A 152 18.34 0.85 -23.45
N ALA A 153 17.79 0.31 -22.36
CA ALA A 153 16.83 -0.77 -22.41
C ALA A 153 15.45 -0.27 -22.86
N ASP A 154 14.72 -1.21 -23.44
CA ASP A 154 13.28 -1.15 -23.67
C ASP A 154 12.56 -1.57 -22.38
N ILE A 155 11.58 -0.79 -21.96
CA ILE A 155 10.84 -0.94 -20.70
C ILE A 155 9.46 -1.53 -20.99
N TYR A 156 9.29 -2.81 -20.65
CA TYR A 156 8.05 -3.57 -20.77
C TYR A 156 7.23 -3.39 -19.49
N CYS A 157 6.13 -2.65 -19.57
CA CYS A 157 5.32 -2.27 -18.42
C CYS A 157 4.04 -3.10 -18.35
N LEU A 158 3.86 -3.90 -17.29
CA LEU A 158 2.58 -4.55 -17.01
C LEU A 158 1.50 -3.49 -16.74
N VAL A 159 0.39 -3.55 -17.48
CA VAL A 159 -0.70 -2.59 -17.38
C VAL A 159 -2.06 -3.24 -17.61
N ARG A 160 -3.03 -2.89 -16.76
CA ARG A 160 -4.44 -3.27 -16.94
C ARG A 160 -5.09 -2.36 -17.97
N ALA A 161 -5.41 -2.90 -19.14
CA ALA A 161 -6.03 -2.20 -20.26
C ALA A 161 -6.79 -3.19 -21.15
N ALA A 162 -7.70 -2.72 -22.00
CA ALA A 162 -8.36 -3.58 -22.98
C ALA A 162 -7.41 -4.00 -24.11
N ASN A 163 -6.43 -3.15 -24.44
CA ASN A 163 -5.44 -3.41 -25.48
C ASN A 163 -4.14 -2.60 -25.25
N ALA A 164 -3.13 -2.86 -26.09
CA ALA A 164 -1.81 -2.26 -25.97
C ALA A 164 -1.82 -0.72 -26.16
N GLU A 165 -2.65 -0.19 -27.07
CA GLU A 165 -2.73 1.25 -27.32
C GLU A 165 -3.28 2.01 -26.12
N GLU A 166 -4.33 1.49 -25.50
CA GLU A 166 -4.88 2.02 -24.26
C GLU A 166 -3.85 1.90 -23.12
N GLY A 167 -3.16 0.75 -23.01
CA GLY A 167 -2.10 0.55 -22.03
C GLY A 167 -0.98 1.57 -22.17
N LYS A 168 -0.55 1.86 -23.41
CA LYS A 168 0.46 2.88 -23.71
C LYS A 168 0.00 4.27 -23.29
N THR A 169 -1.25 4.60 -23.64
CA THR A 169 -1.87 5.89 -23.27
C THR A 169 -1.94 6.06 -21.76
N LYS A 170 -2.32 5.02 -21.01
CA LYS A 170 -2.35 5.03 -19.53
C LYS A 170 -0.96 5.30 -18.93
N LEU A 171 0.07 4.61 -19.43
CA LEU A 171 1.45 4.81 -18.97
C LEU A 171 1.95 6.22 -19.28
N GLN A 172 1.73 6.71 -20.50
CA GLN A 172 2.09 8.07 -20.90
C GLN A 172 1.40 9.10 -20.01
N LYS A 173 0.08 8.99 -19.80
CA LYS A 173 -0.68 9.89 -18.91
C LYS A 173 -0.14 9.88 -17.49
N ASN A 174 0.24 8.70 -16.96
CA ASN A 174 0.83 8.60 -15.61
C ASN A 174 2.16 9.37 -15.52
N LEU A 175 3.06 9.21 -16.50
CA LEU A 175 4.32 9.95 -16.54
C LEU A 175 4.11 11.46 -16.74
N GLN A 176 3.11 11.86 -17.53
CA GLN A 176 2.75 13.27 -17.72
C GLN A 176 2.17 13.89 -16.44
N GLN A 177 1.31 13.16 -15.73
CA GLN A 177 0.74 13.58 -14.45
C GLN A 177 1.84 13.91 -13.44
N TYR A 178 2.91 13.14 -13.41
CA TYR A 178 4.04 13.38 -12.52
C TYR A 178 5.16 14.24 -13.12
N ALA A 179 4.91 14.87 -14.28
CA ALA A 179 5.87 15.72 -15.01
C ALA A 179 7.21 15.05 -15.36
N VAL A 180 7.22 13.73 -15.53
CA VAL A 180 8.41 12.93 -15.88
C VAL A 180 8.36 12.37 -17.30
N TRP A 181 7.35 12.74 -18.10
CA TRP A 181 7.26 12.36 -19.51
C TRP A 181 8.19 13.19 -20.39
N GLN A 182 8.85 12.52 -21.34
CA GLN A 182 9.57 13.15 -22.44
C GLN A 182 9.24 12.40 -23.73
N GLU A 183 9.05 13.08 -24.86
CA GLU A 183 8.62 12.43 -26.11
C GLU A 183 9.61 11.35 -26.59
N GLN A 184 10.90 11.54 -26.33
CA GLN A 184 11.94 10.56 -26.63
C GLN A 184 11.81 9.22 -25.86
N PHE A 185 11.02 9.16 -24.81
CA PHE A 185 10.74 7.93 -24.05
C PHE A 185 9.73 7.03 -24.76
N ASN A 186 8.90 7.60 -25.63
CA ASN A 186 7.73 6.95 -26.22
C ASN A 186 8.04 5.64 -26.98
N SER A 187 9.19 5.56 -27.65
CA SER A 187 9.60 4.37 -28.41
C SER A 187 10.06 3.21 -27.53
N ARG A 188 10.51 3.50 -26.31
CA ARG A 188 11.08 2.52 -25.37
C ARG A 188 10.13 2.08 -24.27
N ILE A 189 8.90 2.60 -24.23
CA ILE A 189 7.86 2.16 -23.30
C ILE A 189 6.92 1.21 -24.04
N ILE A 190 6.99 -0.08 -23.70
CA ILE A 190 6.20 -1.15 -24.33
C ILE A 190 5.14 -1.63 -23.32
N PRO A 191 3.84 -1.43 -23.60
CA PRO A 191 2.79 -1.94 -22.74
C PRO A 191 2.69 -3.47 -22.85
N VAL A 192 2.60 -4.13 -21.70
CA VAL A 192 2.25 -5.56 -21.58
C VAL A 192 0.87 -5.61 -20.92
N VAL A 193 -0.15 -5.89 -21.72
CA VAL A 193 -1.54 -5.96 -21.23
C VAL A 193 -1.71 -7.20 -20.37
N GLY A 194 -2.00 -7.00 -19.09
CA GLY A 194 -2.15 -8.08 -18.13
C GLY A 194 -2.54 -7.54 -16.75
N ASP A 195 -2.73 -8.46 -15.81
CA ASP A 195 -3.14 -8.17 -14.45
C ASP A 195 -2.29 -8.97 -13.45
N LEU A 196 -1.65 -8.26 -12.53
CA LEU A 196 -0.82 -8.84 -11.48
C LEU A 196 -1.60 -9.80 -10.57
N SER A 197 -2.91 -9.58 -10.41
CA SER A 197 -3.78 -10.42 -9.59
C SER A 197 -4.17 -11.75 -10.26
N GLN A 198 -3.81 -11.95 -11.53
CA GLN A 198 -4.20 -13.15 -12.28
C GLN A 198 -3.02 -14.12 -12.41
N PRO A 199 -3.27 -15.43 -12.50
CA PRO A 199 -2.25 -16.42 -12.85
C PRO A 199 -1.48 -16.00 -14.12
N LEU A 200 -0.18 -16.26 -14.17
CA LEU A 200 0.68 -15.86 -15.28
C LEU A 200 0.59 -14.35 -15.62
N LEU A 201 0.30 -13.51 -14.62
CA LEU A 201 0.12 -12.06 -14.78
C LEU A 201 -1.03 -11.69 -15.72
N GLY A 202 -2.04 -12.56 -15.86
CA GLY A 202 -3.18 -12.39 -16.76
C GLY A 202 -2.85 -12.60 -18.23
N LEU A 203 -1.66 -13.13 -18.54
CA LEU A 203 -1.23 -13.43 -19.89
C LEU A 203 -1.63 -14.87 -20.29
N GLY A 204 -1.89 -15.08 -21.57
CA GLY A 204 -1.98 -16.43 -22.11
C GLY A 204 -0.63 -17.15 -22.02
N SER A 205 -0.63 -18.47 -21.87
CA SER A 205 0.60 -19.27 -21.67
C SER A 205 1.69 -19.01 -22.71
N GLU A 206 1.32 -18.85 -23.99
CA GLU A 206 2.25 -18.53 -25.06
C GLU A 206 2.87 -17.13 -24.87
N GLN A 207 2.06 -16.12 -24.56
CA GLN A 207 2.53 -14.76 -24.32
C GLN A 207 3.45 -14.69 -23.10
N PHE A 208 3.12 -15.42 -22.03
CA PHE A 208 3.97 -15.52 -20.84
C PHE A 208 5.32 -16.15 -21.16
N GLN A 209 5.35 -17.21 -21.99
CA GLN A 209 6.60 -17.82 -22.46
C GLN A 209 7.42 -16.87 -23.35
N VAL A 210 6.76 -16.15 -24.27
CA VAL A 210 7.43 -15.13 -25.10
C VAL A 210 8.03 -14.04 -24.22
N LEU A 211 7.30 -13.54 -23.22
CA LEU A 211 7.82 -12.57 -22.26
C LEU A 211 9.04 -13.16 -21.51
N ALA A 212 8.94 -14.39 -21.02
CA ALA A 212 10.00 -15.08 -20.29
C ALA A 212 11.29 -15.27 -21.12
N ALA A 213 11.17 -15.52 -22.42
CA ALA A 213 12.33 -15.65 -23.31
C ALA A 213 13.05 -14.30 -23.55
N ASN A 214 12.30 -13.20 -23.56
CA ASN A 214 12.79 -11.91 -24.04
C ASN A 214 13.29 -10.97 -22.93
N ILE A 215 12.69 -10.99 -21.74
CA ILE A 215 13.04 -10.08 -20.63
C ILE A 215 14.37 -10.46 -19.97
N ASP A 216 15.22 -9.48 -19.68
CA ASP A 216 16.55 -9.69 -19.09
C ASP A 216 16.58 -9.46 -17.57
N THR A 217 15.81 -8.49 -17.07
CA THR A 217 15.71 -8.17 -15.63
C THR A 217 14.30 -7.67 -15.30
N ILE A 218 13.89 -7.82 -14.04
CA ILE A 218 12.55 -7.48 -13.57
C ILE A 218 12.63 -6.48 -12.41
N TYR A 219 11.84 -5.40 -12.50
CA TYR A 219 11.55 -4.49 -11.39
C TYR A 219 10.12 -4.73 -10.92
N HIS A 220 9.97 -5.32 -9.75
CA HIS A 220 8.68 -5.58 -9.15
C HIS A 220 8.34 -4.47 -8.15
N SER A 221 7.63 -3.44 -8.61
CA SER A 221 7.20 -2.30 -7.79
C SER A 221 5.68 -2.24 -7.57
N ALA A 222 4.90 -3.07 -8.25
CA ALA A 222 3.45 -3.08 -8.06
C ALA A 222 3.07 -3.66 -6.70
N ALA A 223 2.16 -2.98 -6.02
CA ALA A 223 1.38 -3.50 -4.90
C ALA A 223 0.04 -2.76 -4.88
N LEU A 224 -1.02 -3.46 -4.49
CA LEU A 224 -2.24 -2.83 -4.01
C LEU A 224 -1.99 -2.37 -2.58
N LEU A 225 -1.85 -1.06 -2.41
CA LEU A 225 -1.71 -0.42 -1.11
C LEU A 225 -3.06 0.15 -0.71
N ASN A 226 -3.60 -0.35 0.40
CA ASN A 226 -4.81 0.16 1.01
C ASN A 226 -4.68 0.03 2.53
N TYR A 227 -4.99 1.09 3.27
CA TYR A 227 -4.81 1.16 4.72
C TYR A 227 -5.94 0.52 5.52
N VAL A 228 -7.02 0.13 4.84
CA VAL A 228 -8.23 -0.46 5.44
C VAL A 228 -8.36 -1.93 5.04
N TYR A 229 -7.91 -2.32 3.84
CA TYR A 229 -8.18 -3.66 3.35
C TYR A 229 -7.42 -4.74 4.17
N PRO A 230 -8.08 -5.86 4.48
CA PRO A 230 -7.46 -6.99 5.15
C PRO A 230 -6.51 -7.73 4.22
N TYR A 231 -5.71 -8.62 4.79
CA TYR A 231 -4.78 -9.46 4.04
C TYR A 231 -5.44 -10.21 2.87
N SER A 232 -6.63 -10.79 3.08
CA SER A 232 -7.33 -11.58 2.05
C SER A 232 -7.57 -10.79 0.77
N ALA A 233 -8.04 -9.55 0.88
CA ALA A 233 -8.31 -8.65 -0.24
C ALA A 233 -7.03 -8.22 -0.99
N LEU A 234 -5.90 -8.17 -0.28
CA LEU A 234 -4.61 -7.74 -0.84
C LEU A 234 -3.74 -8.89 -1.33
N LYS A 235 -3.99 -10.12 -0.84
CA LYS A 235 -3.18 -11.32 -1.07
C LYS A 235 -3.00 -11.61 -2.56
N THR A 236 -4.07 -11.53 -3.34
CA THR A 236 -4.04 -11.88 -4.76
C THR A 236 -3.05 -11.00 -5.53
N ALA A 237 -3.11 -9.67 -5.36
CA ALA A 237 -2.20 -8.76 -6.04
C ALA A 237 -0.78 -8.78 -5.42
N ASN A 238 -0.67 -8.73 -4.09
CA ASN A 238 0.61 -8.50 -3.43
C ASN A 238 1.42 -9.78 -3.22
N VAL A 239 0.78 -10.90 -2.91
CA VAL A 239 1.45 -12.18 -2.60
C VAL A 239 1.47 -13.07 -3.83
N LEU A 240 0.32 -13.39 -4.40
CA LEU A 240 0.24 -14.28 -5.56
C LEU A 240 0.83 -13.61 -6.81
N GLY A 241 0.61 -12.31 -6.99
CA GLY A 241 1.28 -11.54 -8.04
C GLY A 241 2.81 -11.57 -7.92
N THR A 242 3.35 -11.45 -6.70
CA THR A 242 4.80 -11.61 -6.46
C THR A 242 5.27 -13.01 -6.87
N GLN A 243 4.50 -14.05 -6.54
CA GLN A 243 4.80 -15.43 -6.94
C GLN A 243 4.85 -15.59 -8.46
N GLU A 244 3.91 -15.00 -9.21
CA GLU A 244 3.91 -15.07 -10.67
C GLU A 244 5.05 -14.27 -11.31
N VAL A 245 5.49 -13.18 -10.69
CA VAL A 245 6.72 -12.47 -11.08
C VAL A 245 7.96 -13.35 -10.87
N LEU A 246 8.06 -14.04 -9.74
CA LEU A 246 9.16 -14.99 -9.48
C LEU A 246 9.11 -16.18 -10.46
N ARG A 247 7.92 -16.65 -10.82
CA ARG A 247 7.72 -17.66 -11.86
C ARG A 247 8.26 -17.18 -13.20
N LEU A 248 7.94 -15.95 -13.61
CA LEU A 248 8.49 -15.32 -14.81
C LEU A 248 10.02 -15.24 -14.73
N ALA A 249 10.57 -14.86 -13.58
CA ALA A 249 12.00 -14.71 -13.36
C ALA A 249 12.79 -16.01 -13.57
N CYS A 250 12.19 -17.15 -13.20
CA CYS A 250 12.81 -18.48 -13.33
C CYS A 250 12.55 -19.15 -14.68
N LEU A 251 11.50 -18.76 -15.41
CA LEU A 251 11.07 -19.44 -16.64
C LEU A 251 12.00 -19.14 -17.84
N ILE A 252 12.39 -20.19 -18.58
CA ILE A 252 13.26 -20.19 -19.78
C ILE A 252 14.70 -19.75 -19.52
N LYS A 253 14.88 -18.56 -18.94
CA LYS A 253 16.17 -18.00 -18.54
C LYS A 253 16.03 -17.26 -17.22
N VAL A 254 17.06 -17.31 -16.38
CA VAL A 254 17.09 -16.59 -15.11
C VAL A 254 17.16 -15.08 -15.35
N LYS A 255 16.31 -14.33 -14.65
CA LYS A 255 16.24 -12.87 -14.70
C LYS A 255 16.44 -12.34 -13.28
N PRO A 256 17.39 -11.42 -13.03
CA PRO A 256 17.47 -10.75 -11.75
C PRO A 256 16.15 -10.06 -11.38
N VAL A 257 15.80 -10.08 -10.11
CA VAL A 257 14.59 -9.44 -9.59
C VAL A 257 14.95 -8.35 -8.60
N HIS A 258 14.58 -7.12 -8.96
CA HIS A 258 14.63 -5.94 -8.13
C HIS A 258 13.25 -5.75 -7.49
N TYR A 259 13.10 -6.17 -6.24
CA TYR A 259 11.81 -6.17 -5.53
C TYR A 259 11.67 -4.96 -4.61
N VAL A 260 10.63 -4.15 -4.84
CA VAL A 260 10.26 -3.06 -3.94
C VAL A 260 9.33 -3.61 -2.86
N SER A 261 9.89 -3.79 -1.67
CA SER A 261 9.21 -4.16 -0.44
C SER A 261 8.73 -2.91 0.32
N SER A 262 8.73 -2.96 1.66
CA SER A 262 8.46 -1.82 2.54
C SER A 262 9.11 -2.07 3.90
N VAL A 263 9.44 -1.00 4.63
CA VAL A 263 9.82 -1.10 6.05
C VAL A 263 8.68 -1.61 6.95
N ALA A 264 7.44 -1.61 6.45
CA ALA A 264 6.25 -2.13 7.12
C ALA A 264 6.34 -3.61 7.53
N ILE A 265 7.30 -4.36 6.97
CA ILE A 265 7.57 -5.76 7.39
C ILE A 265 8.09 -5.86 8.84
N PHE A 266 8.52 -4.75 9.45
CA PHE A 266 9.08 -4.70 10.81
C PHE A 266 8.08 -4.21 11.87
N GLU A 267 6.77 -4.22 11.56
CA GLU A 267 5.72 -3.71 12.45
C GLU A 267 5.36 -4.65 13.61
N SER A 268 5.99 -5.83 13.69
CA SER A 268 5.80 -6.70 14.85
C SER A 268 6.32 -6.00 16.12
N PRO A 269 5.57 -6.06 17.25
CA PRO A 269 6.02 -5.56 18.54
C PRO A 269 7.35 -6.17 19.01
N ALA A 270 7.74 -7.33 18.46
CA ALA A 270 9.05 -7.93 18.73
C ALA A 270 10.24 -7.04 18.32
N TYR A 271 10.02 -6.05 17.44
CA TYR A 271 11.04 -5.09 17.01
C TYR A 271 10.98 -3.74 17.77
N ALA A 272 9.99 -3.53 18.65
CA ALA A 272 9.83 -2.30 19.41
C ALA A 272 11.12 -1.93 20.18
N GLY A 273 11.58 -0.68 20.01
CA GLY A 273 12.78 -0.15 20.67
C GLY A 273 14.12 -0.75 20.18
N LYS A 274 14.11 -1.71 19.25
CA LYS A 274 15.32 -2.33 18.71
C LYS A 274 15.84 -1.59 17.49
N VAL A 275 17.16 -1.61 17.32
CA VAL A 275 17.77 -1.21 16.04
C VAL A 275 17.69 -2.38 15.07
N VAL A 276 17.04 -2.17 13.92
CA VAL A 276 16.89 -3.16 12.85
C VAL A 276 17.77 -2.75 11.67
N LYS A 277 18.74 -3.59 11.30
CA LYS A 277 19.65 -3.35 10.17
C LYS A 277 19.12 -3.98 8.89
N GLU A 278 19.63 -3.53 7.75
CA GLU A 278 19.16 -3.97 6.43
C GLU A 278 19.23 -5.49 6.23
N GLN A 279 20.32 -6.12 6.69
CA GLN A 279 20.57 -7.55 6.52
C GLN A 279 20.03 -8.42 7.66
N ASP A 280 19.38 -7.84 8.67
CA ASP A 280 18.81 -8.61 9.78
C ASP A 280 17.68 -9.53 9.27
N GLU A 281 17.52 -10.67 9.94
CA GLU A 281 16.40 -11.55 9.70
C GLU A 281 15.08 -10.92 10.20
N PHE A 282 14.03 -11.02 9.39
CA PHE A 282 12.70 -10.52 9.74
C PHE A 282 11.73 -11.68 10.04
N SER A 283 12.00 -12.48 11.07
CA SER A 283 11.23 -13.70 11.37
C SER A 283 9.95 -13.47 12.18
N HIS A 284 9.83 -12.35 12.89
CA HIS A 284 8.66 -12.04 13.70
C HIS A 284 7.56 -11.42 12.85
N TRP A 285 6.34 -11.94 12.99
CA TRP A 285 5.15 -11.50 12.26
C TRP A 285 3.94 -11.35 13.19
N GLU A 286 4.00 -11.96 14.36
CA GLU A 286 2.99 -11.84 15.39
C GLU A 286 2.82 -10.37 15.77
N GLY A 287 1.57 -9.91 15.82
CA GLY A 287 1.24 -8.51 16.09
C GLY A 287 1.34 -7.56 14.90
N ILE A 288 1.60 -8.05 13.68
CA ILE A 288 1.37 -7.26 12.46
C ILE A 288 -0.13 -7.34 12.12
N TYR A 289 -0.85 -6.23 12.28
CA TYR A 289 -2.31 -6.18 12.06
C TYR A 289 -2.72 -5.58 10.72
N LEU A 290 -1.93 -4.64 10.17
CA LEU A 290 -2.27 -3.99 8.91
C LEU A 290 -2.15 -4.97 7.73
N GLY A 291 -3.25 -5.16 6.98
CA GLY A 291 -3.30 -6.11 5.86
C GLY A 291 -2.22 -5.88 4.81
N TYR A 292 -1.93 -4.61 4.48
CA TYR A 292 -0.83 -4.26 3.59
C TYR A 292 0.52 -4.79 4.12
N SER A 293 0.86 -4.48 5.37
CA SER A 293 2.11 -4.92 6.02
C SER A 293 2.22 -6.44 6.06
N GLN A 294 1.12 -7.13 6.37
CA GLN A 294 1.02 -8.59 6.33
C GLN A 294 1.37 -9.13 4.93
N THR A 295 0.78 -8.57 3.87
CA THR A 295 1.10 -9.01 2.50
C THR A 295 2.53 -8.72 2.08
N LYS A 296 3.11 -7.58 2.48
CA LYS A 296 4.51 -7.24 2.18
C LYS A 296 5.47 -8.18 2.90
N TRP A 297 5.17 -8.55 4.15
CA TRP A 297 5.94 -9.52 4.90
C TRP A 297 5.96 -10.88 4.18
N VAL A 298 4.79 -11.40 3.81
CA VAL A 298 4.67 -12.68 3.09
C VAL A 298 5.39 -12.62 1.73
N ALA A 299 5.13 -11.58 0.93
CA ALA A 299 5.73 -11.42 -0.39
C ALA A 299 7.27 -11.31 -0.31
N GLU A 300 7.83 -10.60 0.67
CA GLU A 300 9.28 -10.56 0.84
C GLU A 300 9.86 -11.92 1.27
N LYS A 301 9.14 -12.71 2.08
CA LYS A 301 9.55 -14.10 2.36
C LYS A 301 9.61 -14.95 1.10
N LEU A 302 8.62 -14.84 0.22
CA LEU A 302 8.63 -15.55 -1.07
C LEU A 302 9.85 -15.17 -1.91
N VAL A 303 10.18 -13.87 -1.96
CA VAL A 303 11.37 -13.37 -2.67
C VAL A 303 12.66 -13.90 -2.05
N LYS A 304 12.78 -13.90 -0.71
CA LYS A 304 13.94 -14.48 0.00
C LYS A 304 14.09 -15.97 -0.27
N ILE A 305 13.00 -16.75 -0.24
CA ILE A 305 13.01 -18.18 -0.58
C ILE A 305 13.49 -18.39 -2.02
N ALA A 306 13.04 -17.57 -2.98
CA ALA A 306 13.54 -17.63 -4.35
C ALA A 306 15.05 -17.30 -4.43
N GLY A 307 15.51 -16.32 -3.65
CA GLY A 307 16.92 -15.98 -3.51
C GLY A 307 17.76 -17.14 -2.94
N GLU A 308 17.27 -17.83 -1.92
CA GLU A 308 17.90 -19.03 -1.35
C GLU A 308 17.96 -20.18 -2.35
N ARG A 309 16.97 -20.28 -3.27
CA ARG A 309 16.98 -21.21 -4.41
C ARG A 309 17.95 -20.78 -5.52
N GLY A 310 18.63 -19.64 -5.39
CA GLY A 310 19.65 -19.15 -6.33
C GLY A 310 19.19 -18.05 -7.28
N LEU A 311 17.98 -17.51 -7.15
CA LEU A 311 17.53 -16.40 -8.00
C LEU A 311 18.27 -15.12 -7.59
N PRO A 312 18.91 -14.38 -8.52
CA PRO A 312 19.53 -13.11 -8.17
C PRO A 312 18.46 -12.09 -7.77
N ILE A 313 18.40 -11.74 -6.48
CA ILE A 313 17.43 -10.78 -5.95
C ILE A 313 18.13 -9.56 -5.35
N THR A 314 17.47 -8.40 -5.40
CA THR A 314 17.79 -7.24 -4.56
C THR A 314 16.49 -6.66 -4.03
N ILE A 315 16.44 -6.42 -2.72
CA ILE A 315 15.23 -5.95 -2.03
C ILE A 315 15.40 -4.49 -1.62
N TYR A 316 14.38 -3.68 -1.86
CA TYR A 316 14.35 -2.26 -1.48
C TYR A 316 13.16 -2.01 -0.57
N ARG A 317 13.38 -1.47 0.62
CA ARG A 317 12.35 -1.22 1.64
C ARG A 317 12.20 0.29 1.84
N PRO A 318 11.38 0.99 1.04
CA PRO A 318 11.05 2.37 1.29
C PRO A 318 10.14 2.52 2.53
N PRO A 319 10.20 3.68 3.22
CA PRO A 319 9.17 4.12 4.17
C PRO A 319 7.97 4.70 3.41
N LEU A 320 7.25 5.63 4.03
CA LEU A 320 6.33 6.49 3.30
C LEU A 320 7.12 7.26 2.23
N ILE A 321 6.63 7.23 0.99
CA ILE A 321 7.26 7.93 -0.12
C ILE A 321 6.57 9.28 -0.27
N SER A 322 7.32 10.36 -0.04
CA SER A 322 6.82 11.74 -0.19
C SER A 322 7.01 12.27 -1.61
N GLY A 323 6.71 13.55 -1.83
CA GLY A 323 6.81 14.19 -3.14
C GLY A 323 8.21 14.19 -3.75
N ASP A 324 8.28 14.61 -5.01
CA ASP A 324 9.57 14.93 -5.63
C ASP A 324 10.18 16.16 -4.93
N SER A 325 11.44 16.03 -4.50
CA SER A 325 12.10 17.07 -3.70
C SER A 325 12.33 18.39 -4.42
N LYS A 326 12.14 18.45 -5.75
CA LYS A 326 12.34 19.65 -6.57
C LYS A 326 11.05 20.31 -7.01
N THR A 327 10.08 19.52 -7.46
CA THR A 327 8.81 20.03 -7.98
C THR A 327 7.68 20.01 -6.95
N GLY A 328 7.83 19.22 -5.89
CA GLY A 328 6.80 18.97 -4.89
C GLY A 328 5.68 18.04 -5.35
N ILE A 329 5.72 17.61 -6.62
CA ILE A 329 4.73 16.72 -7.21
C ILE A 329 4.66 15.43 -6.39
N CYS A 330 3.47 15.09 -5.91
CA CYS A 330 3.22 13.96 -5.03
C CYS A 330 1.88 13.27 -5.34
N ASN A 331 1.68 12.09 -4.76
CA ASN A 331 0.40 11.40 -4.80
C ASN A 331 -0.54 11.96 -3.71
N THR A 332 -1.50 12.79 -4.08
CA THR A 332 -2.45 13.39 -3.11
C THR A 332 -3.34 12.39 -2.37
N HIS A 333 -3.34 11.11 -2.78
CA HIS A 333 -4.07 10.03 -2.11
C HIS A 333 -3.19 9.23 -1.13
N ASP A 334 -1.93 9.62 -0.91
CA ASP A 334 -1.10 8.98 0.11
C ASP A 334 -1.50 9.39 1.53
N PHE A 335 -1.13 8.56 2.50
CA PHE A 335 -1.50 8.74 3.90
C PHE A 335 -1.07 10.08 4.49
N ILE A 336 0.14 10.57 4.19
CA ILE A 336 0.66 11.83 4.75
C ILE A 336 -0.21 12.98 4.27
N ASN A 337 -0.53 13.00 2.98
CA ASN A 337 -1.36 14.04 2.37
C ASN A 337 -2.80 14.00 2.89
N LEU A 338 -3.41 12.81 2.96
CA LEU A 338 -4.77 12.63 3.47
C LEU A 338 -4.86 12.99 4.96
N MET A 339 -3.91 12.55 5.80
CA MET A 339 -3.85 12.92 7.21
C MET A 339 -3.67 14.43 7.39
N THR A 340 -2.74 15.04 6.65
CA THR A 340 -2.48 16.48 6.74
C THR A 340 -3.71 17.29 6.37
N LYS A 341 -4.33 17.02 5.21
CA LYS A 341 -5.56 17.70 4.77
C LYS A 341 -6.71 17.52 5.76
N GLY A 342 -6.88 16.29 6.24
CA GLY A 342 -7.93 15.94 7.17
C GLY A 342 -7.84 16.66 8.52
N CYS A 343 -6.63 16.71 9.09
CA CYS A 343 -6.35 17.45 10.31
C CYS A 343 -6.47 18.98 10.10
N LEU A 344 -6.04 19.51 8.96
CA LEU A 344 -6.24 20.91 8.60
C LEU A 344 -7.72 21.29 8.56
N GLN A 345 -8.56 20.45 7.93
CA GLN A 345 -10.01 20.67 7.89
C GLN A 345 -10.69 20.54 9.25
N MET A 346 -10.16 19.68 10.13
CA MET A 346 -10.65 19.53 11.50
C MET A 346 -10.16 20.67 12.43
N GLY A 347 -9.08 21.35 12.06
CA GLY A 347 -8.45 22.39 12.88
C GLY A 347 -7.52 21.85 13.98
N SER A 348 -7.30 20.53 14.04
CA SER A 348 -6.54 19.88 15.10
C SER A 348 -5.72 18.68 14.60
N PHE A 349 -4.54 18.51 15.20
CA PHE A 349 -3.66 17.36 15.06
C PHE A 349 -3.55 16.62 16.40
N PRO A 350 -3.31 15.30 16.42
CA PRO A 350 -3.10 14.57 17.65
C PRO A 350 -1.70 14.89 18.21
N ASP A 351 -1.63 15.16 19.51
CA ASP A 351 -0.38 15.32 20.26
C ASP A 351 0.17 13.95 20.66
N VAL A 352 0.96 13.38 19.76
CA VAL A 352 1.57 12.05 19.91
C VAL A 352 3.07 12.09 19.61
N ASP A 353 3.82 11.23 20.29
CA ASP A 353 5.23 11.00 20.01
C ASP A 353 5.38 10.10 18.77
N TYR A 354 5.21 10.71 17.60
CA TYR A 354 5.32 10.08 16.29
C TYR A 354 6.44 10.72 15.48
N MET A 355 7.33 9.88 14.93
CA MET A 355 8.37 10.31 14.01
C MET A 355 7.94 10.03 12.57
N LEU A 356 7.71 11.09 11.81
CA LEU A 356 7.41 11.05 10.39
C LEU A 356 8.68 10.69 9.61
N ASP A 357 8.70 9.44 9.15
CA ASP A 357 9.73 8.92 8.25
C ASP A 357 9.19 8.90 6.83
N MET A 358 9.64 9.87 6.05
CA MET A 358 9.23 10.03 4.67
C MET A 358 10.44 10.32 3.78
N SER A 359 10.59 9.55 2.71
CA SER A 359 11.68 9.70 1.74
C SER A 359 11.14 10.33 0.46
N PRO A 360 11.78 11.36 -0.13
CA PRO A 360 11.38 11.89 -1.42
C PRO A 360 11.42 10.84 -2.53
N VAL A 361 10.42 10.83 -3.42
CA VAL A 361 10.30 9.81 -4.49
C VAL A 361 11.49 9.81 -5.44
N ASP A 362 12.11 10.96 -5.65
CA ASP A 362 13.26 11.09 -6.53
C ASP A 362 14.53 10.50 -5.88
N TYR A 363 14.70 10.61 -4.56
CA TYR A 363 15.74 9.88 -3.83
C TYR A 363 15.51 8.37 -3.92
N VAL A 364 14.29 7.90 -3.63
CA VAL A 364 13.94 6.47 -3.62
C VAL A 364 14.16 5.86 -5.01
N SER A 365 13.65 6.48 -6.06
CA SER A 365 13.78 5.97 -7.43
C SER A 365 15.22 5.97 -7.93
N LYS A 366 15.98 7.06 -7.72
CA LYS A 366 17.42 7.13 -8.07
C LYS A 366 18.22 6.07 -7.33
N ALA A 367 17.97 5.87 -6.03
CA ALA A 367 18.64 4.85 -5.24
C ALA A 367 18.38 3.44 -5.78
N ILE A 368 17.12 3.10 -6.09
CA ILE A 368 16.76 1.79 -6.67
C ILE A 368 17.48 1.57 -8.01
N VAL A 369 17.40 2.54 -8.93
CA VAL A 369 18.03 2.42 -10.26
C VAL A 369 19.55 2.28 -10.12
N TYR A 370 20.19 3.09 -9.29
CA TYR A 370 21.63 3.01 -9.06
C TYR A 370 22.06 1.67 -8.46
N LEU A 371 21.42 1.25 -7.37
CA LEU A 371 21.76 0.02 -6.64
C LEU A 371 21.49 -1.23 -7.47
N SER A 372 20.44 -1.23 -8.29
CA SER A 372 20.07 -2.36 -9.15
C SER A 372 21.14 -2.73 -10.17
N ARG A 373 21.97 -1.76 -10.57
CA ARG A 373 23.05 -1.92 -11.55
C ARG A 373 24.35 -2.40 -10.91
N GLN A 374 24.41 -2.50 -9.57
CA GLN A 374 25.61 -2.93 -8.85
C GLN A 374 25.57 -4.43 -8.60
N LYS A 375 26.59 -5.16 -9.08
CA LYS A 375 26.73 -6.60 -8.77
C LYS A 375 26.80 -6.87 -7.26
N ALA A 376 27.36 -5.94 -6.50
CA ALA A 376 27.47 -6.03 -5.04
C ALA A 376 26.13 -5.90 -4.30
N SER A 377 25.03 -5.54 -4.99
CA SER A 377 23.68 -5.46 -4.43
C SER A 377 22.91 -6.77 -4.49
N ILE A 378 23.40 -7.76 -5.24
CA ILE A 378 22.76 -9.07 -5.36
C ILE A 378 22.79 -9.77 -4.00
N GLY A 379 21.63 -10.31 -3.59
CA GLY A 379 21.44 -10.97 -2.30
C GLY A 379 21.18 -10.02 -1.12
N LYS A 380 21.27 -8.69 -1.33
CA LYS A 380 21.11 -7.70 -0.27
C LYS A 380 19.71 -7.11 -0.23
N ALA A 381 19.35 -6.64 0.97
CA ALA A 381 18.24 -5.69 1.15
C ALA A 381 18.80 -4.30 1.46
N PHE A 382 18.02 -3.26 1.14
CA PHE A 382 18.33 -1.85 1.39
C PHE A 382 17.12 -1.16 2.01
N ASN A 383 17.29 -0.49 3.15
CA ASN A 383 16.26 0.33 3.77
C ASN A 383 16.38 1.75 3.21
N LEU A 384 15.43 2.18 2.38
CA LEU A 384 15.46 3.49 1.71
C LEU A 384 14.82 4.59 2.57
N GLN A 385 15.02 4.51 3.89
CA GLN A 385 14.48 5.44 4.86
C GLN A 385 15.15 6.80 4.81
N HIS A 386 14.44 7.80 5.35
CA HIS A 386 15.04 9.09 5.57
C HIS A 386 16.08 8.97 6.71
N PRO A 387 17.35 9.37 6.49
CA PRO A 387 18.40 9.24 7.51
C PRO A 387 18.14 10.05 8.80
N GLN A 388 17.31 11.08 8.70
CA GLN A 388 16.97 11.99 9.79
C GLN A 388 15.45 12.29 9.78
N PRO A 389 14.59 11.36 10.23
CA PRO A 389 13.15 11.61 10.29
C PRO A 389 12.83 12.76 11.25
N ILE A 390 11.66 13.39 11.10
CA ILE A 390 11.22 14.51 11.94
C ILE A 390 10.05 14.10 12.84
N SER A 391 9.80 14.84 13.91
CA SER A 391 8.61 14.63 14.73
C SER A 391 7.35 15.19 14.04
N LEU A 392 6.18 14.62 14.34
CA LEU A 392 4.89 15.20 13.95
C LEU A 392 4.75 16.65 14.46
N LYS A 393 5.26 16.93 15.65
CA LYS A 393 5.27 18.27 16.22
C LYS A 393 6.01 19.29 15.33
N ASN A 394 7.18 18.93 14.80
CA ASN A 394 7.93 19.81 13.90
C ASN A 394 7.14 20.08 12.61
N LEU A 395 6.48 19.05 12.05
CA LEU A 395 5.59 19.23 10.90
C LEU A 395 4.48 20.25 11.21
N VAL A 396 3.81 20.11 12.36
CA VAL A 396 2.71 21.01 12.77
C VAL A 396 3.21 22.44 13.03
N GLU A 397 4.39 22.61 13.62
CA GLU A 397 5.02 23.92 13.80
C GLU A 397 5.27 24.62 12.45
N TRP A 398 5.70 23.88 11.43
CA TRP A 398 5.84 24.43 10.08
C TRP A 398 4.51 24.74 9.40
N ILE A 399 3.51 23.85 9.54
CA ILE A 399 2.15 24.12 9.06
C ILE A 399 1.61 25.43 9.65
N ARG A 400 1.82 25.67 10.95
CA ARG A 400 1.48 26.95 11.60
C ARG A 400 2.27 28.12 11.04
N SER A 401 3.55 27.94 10.76
CA SER A 401 4.39 28.99 10.16
C SER A 401 3.92 29.42 8.75
N PHE A 402 3.20 28.54 8.05
CA PHE A 402 2.55 28.85 6.77
C PHE A 402 1.17 29.51 6.91
N GLY A 403 0.71 29.77 8.13
CA GLY A 403 -0.52 30.51 8.42
C GLY A 403 -1.74 29.64 8.77
N TYR A 404 -1.64 28.32 8.71
CA TYR A 404 -2.78 27.45 9.02
C TYR A 404 -3.08 27.43 10.53
N PRO A 405 -4.33 27.75 10.95
CA PRO A 405 -4.69 27.87 12.36
C PRO A 405 -5.02 26.50 12.97
N VAL A 406 -3.99 25.69 13.27
CA VAL A 406 -4.16 24.34 13.84
C VAL A 406 -3.61 24.20 15.25
N GLN A 407 -4.32 23.42 16.07
CA GLN A 407 -3.90 23.05 17.42
C GLN A 407 -3.41 21.61 17.50
N MET A 408 -2.56 21.31 18.47
CA MET A 408 -2.27 19.93 18.84
C MET A 408 -3.02 19.64 20.13
N ILE A 409 -3.79 18.56 20.15
CA ILE A 409 -4.65 18.19 21.28
C ILE A 409 -4.38 16.74 21.69
N PRO A 410 -4.68 16.34 22.95
CA PRO A 410 -4.48 14.97 23.39
C PRO A 410 -5.11 13.93 22.44
N TYR A 411 -4.44 12.81 22.21
CA TYR A 411 -4.86 11.82 21.20
C TYR A 411 -6.30 11.33 21.38
N GLU A 412 -6.72 11.03 22.62
CA GLU A 412 -8.09 10.60 22.92
C GLU A 412 -9.13 11.69 22.59
N GLN A 413 -8.79 12.96 22.85
CA GLN A 413 -9.64 14.09 22.47
C GLN A 413 -9.72 14.23 20.94
N TRP A 414 -8.59 14.08 20.26
CA TRP A 414 -8.53 14.09 18.80
C TRP A 414 -9.37 12.98 18.17
N GLN A 415 -9.34 11.76 18.73
CA GLN A 415 -10.20 10.66 18.30
C GLN A 415 -11.68 10.97 18.52
N ALA A 416 -12.04 11.61 19.65
CA ALA A 416 -13.41 12.05 19.90
C ALA A 416 -13.88 13.12 18.91
N GLU A 417 -13.02 14.10 18.58
CA GLU A 417 -13.32 15.09 17.53
C GLU A 417 -13.48 14.43 16.16
N LEU A 418 -12.61 13.48 15.81
CA LEU A 418 -12.72 12.70 14.58
C LEU A 418 -14.06 11.97 14.51
N ILE A 419 -14.54 11.35 15.59
CA ILE A 419 -15.82 10.63 15.64
C ILE A 419 -17.01 11.59 15.50
N ASN A 420 -17.00 12.69 16.26
CA ASN A 420 -18.15 13.57 16.40
C ASN A 420 -18.28 14.60 15.27
N ASN A 421 -17.16 15.09 14.72
CA ASN A 421 -17.16 16.24 13.83
C ASN A 421 -16.98 15.88 12.35
N VAL A 422 -16.40 14.71 12.05
CA VAL A 422 -16.12 14.28 10.67
C VAL A 422 -17.22 13.33 10.18
N SER A 423 -18.29 13.84 9.59
CA SER A 423 -19.47 13.02 9.23
C SER A 423 -19.59 12.67 7.74
N SER A 424 -18.72 13.20 6.87
CA SER A 424 -18.76 12.97 5.42
C SER A 424 -17.38 12.67 4.84
N VAL A 425 -17.39 12.12 3.62
CA VAL A 425 -16.19 11.83 2.81
C VAL A 425 -15.46 13.08 2.32
N ASP A 426 -16.01 14.28 2.53
CA ASP A 426 -15.36 15.54 2.16
C ASP A 426 -14.10 15.80 3.00
N ASN A 427 -14.07 15.24 4.21
CA ASN A 427 -12.86 15.14 5.02
C ASN A 427 -12.23 13.75 4.83
N PRO A 428 -10.98 13.67 4.35
CA PRO A 428 -10.33 12.40 4.05
C PRO A 428 -10.09 11.51 5.29
N LEU A 429 -10.13 12.05 6.52
CA LEU A 429 -10.05 11.21 7.72
C LEU A 429 -11.26 10.29 7.84
N TYR A 430 -12.40 10.62 7.24
CA TYR A 430 -13.60 9.79 7.30
C TYR A 430 -13.34 8.39 6.74
N THR A 431 -12.66 8.28 5.60
CA THR A 431 -12.32 6.99 4.98
C THR A 431 -11.15 6.30 5.68
N LEU A 432 -10.34 7.04 6.44
CA LEU A 432 -9.26 6.50 7.28
C LEU A 432 -9.71 6.11 8.69
N ARG A 433 -10.97 6.34 9.08
CA ARG A 433 -11.50 5.95 10.40
C ARG A 433 -11.22 4.50 10.79
N PRO A 434 -11.35 3.48 9.92
CA PRO A 434 -11.00 2.10 10.29
C PRO A 434 -9.54 2.01 10.73
N PHE A 435 -8.63 2.59 9.94
CA PHE A 435 -7.21 2.63 10.29
C PHE A 435 -6.96 3.38 11.61
N LEU A 436 -7.64 4.52 11.84
CA LEU A 436 -7.37 5.43 12.96
C LEU A 436 -8.05 5.05 14.29
N LEU A 437 -9.17 4.34 14.24
CA LEU A 437 -10.05 4.13 15.40
C LEU A 437 -10.25 2.65 15.74
N GLU A 438 -10.04 1.75 14.80
CA GLU A 438 -10.26 0.33 15.06
C GLU A 438 -9.20 -0.23 15.99
N ARG A 439 -9.66 -1.01 16.97
CA ARG A 439 -8.84 -1.54 18.05
C ARG A 439 -8.55 -3.01 17.80
N TRP A 440 -7.29 -3.35 17.99
CA TRP A 440 -6.69 -4.65 17.73
C TRP A 440 -6.05 -5.18 19.02
N SER A 441 -5.76 -6.48 19.06
CA SER A 441 -5.13 -7.17 20.19
C SER A 441 -5.95 -7.17 21.49
N ASP A 442 -5.48 -7.93 22.48
CA ASP A 442 -6.04 -7.93 23.84
C ASP A 442 -5.88 -6.58 24.54
N GLU A 443 -4.85 -5.81 24.18
CA GLU A 443 -4.59 -4.45 24.70
C GLU A 443 -5.46 -3.37 24.04
N GLN A 444 -6.31 -3.73 23.05
CA GLN A 444 -7.25 -2.82 22.39
C GLN A 444 -6.57 -1.58 21.77
N LEU A 445 -5.40 -1.80 21.16
CA LEU A 445 -4.58 -0.79 20.51
C LEU A 445 -5.07 -0.48 19.10
N THR A 446 -5.05 0.79 18.71
CA THR A 446 -5.26 1.19 17.32
C THR A 446 -3.99 0.97 16.49
N ILE A 447 -4.13 0.97 15.16
CA ILE A 447 -2.96 0.90 14.28
C ILE A 447 -1.98 2.06 14.57
N PRO A 448 -2.41 3.34 14.68
CA PRO A 448 -1.53 4.44 15.10
C PRO A 448 -0.79 4.21 16.42
N ASP A 449 -1.41 3.55 17.40
CA ASP A 449 -0.76 3.27 18.70
C ASP A 449 0.50 2.40 18.52
N LEU A 450 0.51 1.51 17.53
CA LEU A 450 1.64 0.64 17.22
C LEU A 450 2.82 1.40 16.59
N TYR A 451 2.57 2.57 16.00
CA TYR A 451 3.61 3.41 15.40
C TYR A 451 4.14 4.50 16.33
N LEU A 452 3.61 4.62 17.55
CA LEU A 452 4.17 5.51 18.57
C LEU A 452 5.63 5.14 18.84
N GLN A 453 6.46 6.15 19.16
CA GLN A 453 7.91 5.99 19.29
C GLN A 453 8.29 4.81 20.20
N ALA A 454 7.60 4.66 21.34
CA ALA A 454 7.85 3.60 22.31
C ALA A 454 7.59 2.17 21.78
N LYS A 455 6.77 2.03 20.71
CA LYS A 455 6.32 0.73 20.17
C LYS A 455 6.92 0.39 18.80
N ARG A 456 7.68 1.31 18.18
CA ARG A 456 8.30 1.11 16.86
C ARG A 456 9.77 0.70 16.93
N PRO A 457 10.29 0.02 15.89
CA PRO A 457 11.72 -0.15 15.71
C PRO A 457 12.44 1.14 15.32
N HIS A 458 13.75 1.15 15.57
CA HIS A 458 14.72 2.04 14.95
C HIS A 458 15.33 1.36 13.73
N ILE A 459 14.76 1.60 12.56
CA ILE A 459 15.24 0.97 11.33
C ILE A 459 16.46 1.77 10.84
N SER A 460 17.55 1.07 10.55
CA SER A 460 18.81 1.65 10.07
C SER A 460 18.84 1.63 8.55
N CYS A 461 19.41 2.68 7.96
CA CYS A 461 19.71 2.77 6.52
C CYS A 461 21.22 2.90 6.25
N GLN A 462 22.07 2.44 7.17
CA GLN A 462 23.51 2.65 7.09
C GLN A 462 24.18 1.91 5.92
N ASP A 463 23.78 0.66 5.64
CA ASP A 463 24.30 -0.08 4.48
C ASP A 463 23.86 0.56 3.17
N THR A 464 22.65 1.12 3.16
CA THR A 464 22.13 1.89 2.03
C THR A 464 22.96 3.14 1.78
N LEU A 465 23.25 3.93 2.82
CA LEU A 465 24.12 5.10 2.72
C LEU A 465 25.53 4.74 2.26
N HIS A 466 26.10 3.64 2.78
CA HIS A 466 27.40 3.15 2.32
C HIS A 466 27.38 2.70 0.86
N ALA A 467 26.32 2.04 0.40
CA ALA A 467 26.20 1.58 -0.98
C ALA A 467 25.95 2.72 -1.98
N LEU A 468 25.36 3.83 -1.52
CA LEU A 468 25.18 5.05 -2.30
C LEU A 468 26.41 5.98 -2.25
N ALA A 469 27.38 5.70 -1.38
CA ALA A 469 28.60 6.50 -1.27
C ALA A 469 29.36 6.55 -2.60
N GLY A 470 29.77 7.76 -3.00
CA GLY A 470 30.43 8.01 -4.29
C GLY A 470 29.47 8.28 -5.45
N SER A 471 28.15 8.12 -5.26
CA SER A 471 27.14 8.66 -6.17
C SER A 471 26.78 10.10 -5.80
N SER A 472 26.02 10.78 -6.67
CA SER A 472 25.40 12.09 -6.35
C SER A 472 24.04 11.96 -5.65
N ILE A 473 23.65 10.74 -5.23
CA ILE A 473 22.33 10.45 -4.65
C ILE A 473 22.41 10.68 -3.15
N VAL A 474 21.75 11.74 -2.69
CA VAL A 474 21.64 12.12 -1.29
C VAL A 474 20.17 12.33 -0.97
N CYS A 475 19.71 11.82 0.17
CA CYS A 475 18.36 12.09 0.65
C CYS A 475 18.27 13.55 1.12
N PRO A 476 17.47 14.41 0.48
CA PRO A 476 17.31 15.81 0.91
C PRO A 476 16.76 15.87 2.33
N PRO A 477 17.25 16.78 3.20
CA PRO A 477 16.74 16.91 4.55
C PRO A 477 15.26 17.30 4.53
N ILE A 478 14.49 16.79 5.51
CA ILE A 478 13.15 17.29 5.76
C ILE A 478 13.30 18.61 6.52
N ASP A 479 13.26 19.72 5.79
CA ASP A 479 13.35 21.08 6.30
C ASP A 479 12.21 21.98 5.77
N SER A 480 12.25 23.26 6.12
CA SER A 480 11.24 24.23 5.67
C SER A 480 11.22 24.42 4.15
N GLU A 481 12.34 24.24 3.45
CA GLU A 481 12.41 24.40 1.99
C GLU A 481 11.71 23.23 1.30
N LEU A 482 11.98 22.00 1.74
CA LEU A 482 11.31 20.81 1.22
C LEU A 482 9.80 20.87 1.48
N LEU A 483 9.39 21.25 2.70
CA LEU A 483 7.97 21.34 3.01
C LEU A 483 7.27 22.48 2.27
N MET A 484 7.92 23.63 2.11
CA MET A 484 7.36 24.72 1.29
C MET A 484 7.17 24.27 -0.15
N THR A 485 8.12 23.49 -0.69
CA THR A 485 8.02 22.89 -2.03
C THR A 485 6.79 21.97 -2.13
N TYR A 486 6.57 21.11 -1.15
CA TYR A 486 5.41 20.22 -1.11
C TYR A 486 4.09 21.01 -0.96
N THR A 487 4.03 21.94 0.00
CA THR A 487 2.85 22.78 0.24
C THR A 487 2.49 23.60 -1.00
N ALA A 488 3.47 24.17 -1.71
CA ALA A 488 3.25 24.92 -2.94
C ALA A 488 2.55 24.07 -4.02
N TYR A 489 3.03 22.83 -4.23
CA TYR A 489 2.37 21.91 -5.16
C TYR A 489 0.96 21.52 -4.71
N LEU A 490 0.76 21.24 -3.41
CA LEU A 490 -0.56 20.89 -2.89
C LEU A 490 -1.58 22.04 -3.03
N ILE A 491 -1.15 23.29 -2.91
CA ILE A 491 -1.98 24.46 -3.18
C ILE A 491 -2.24 24.62 -4.68
N GLN A 492 -1.20 24.52 -5.52
CA GLN A 492 -1.31 24.67 -6.97
C GLN A 492 -2.22 23.61 -7.61
N SER A 493 -2.21 22.38 -7.08
CA SER A 493 -3.08 21.28 -7.52
C SER A 493 -4.53 21.42 -7.02
N GLY A 494 -4.83 22.42 -6.18
CA GLY A 494 -6.14 22.61 -5.56
C GLY A 494 -6.45 21.59 -4.46
N PHE A 495 -5.44 20.82 -4.01
CA PHE A 495 -5.64 19.84 -2.93
C PHE A 495 -5.78 20.52 -1.57
N LEU A 496 -4.97 21.56 -1.31
CA LEU A 496 -5.07 22.47 -0.16
C LEU A 496 -5.45 23.88 -0.62
N ASN A 497 -6.12 24.63 0.26
CA ASN A 497 -6.37 26.05 0.06
C ASN A 497 -5.25 26.88 0.70
N VAL A 498 -5.01 28.09 0.19
CA VAL A 498 -4.18 29.08 0.91
C VAL A 498 -4.82 29.36 2.27
N ALA A 499 -3.99 29.51 3.30
CA ALA A 499 -4.41 29.75 4.68
C ALA A 499 -5.24 31.02 4.86
#